data_AF-A0A524N4G5-F1
#
_entry.id   AF-A0A524N4G5-F1
#
_cell.length_a   1.000
_cell.length_b   1.000
_cell.length_c   1.000
_cell.angle_alpha   90.00
_cell.angle_beta   90.00
_cell.angle_gamma   90.00
#
_symmetry.space_group_name_H-M   'P 1'
#
loop_
_entity.id
_entity.type
_entity.pdbx_description
1 polymer ?
#
loop_
_entity_poly.entity_id
_entity_poly.type
_entity_poly.pdbx_seq_one_letter_code
_entity_poly.pdbx_strand_id
1 'polypeptide(L)'
;MDILTHPHLPDHELDMQRVALACRKSGMVMELNNSKCPPGSPALARMSELIKICMEMECRVVVSSDAHSLREIGNDDAVRPLIDAAKFPAELIVNRDADTAFAFIDERRRNKRS
;
A
#
# COMPACT_ATOMS: atom_id res chain seq x y z
N MET A 1 -4.78 -14.86 -0.18
CA MET A 1 -4.85 -13.38 -0.16
C MET A 1 -3.49 -12.81 -0.58
N ASP A 2 -3.43 -11.72 -1.34
CA ASP A 2 -2.17 -11.17 -1.90
C ASP A 2 -1.91 -9.72 -1.49
N ILE A 3 -2.98 -8.94 -1.33
CA ILE A 3 -2.95 -7.54 -0.95
C ILE A 3 -3.85 -7.40 0.29
N LEU A 4 -3.38 -6.70 1.30
CA LEU A 4 -4.23 -6.24 2.40
C LEU A 4 -4.84 -4.90 2.00
N THR A 5 -6.14 -4.91 1.72
CA THR A 5 -6.89 -3.75 1.24
C THR A 5 -7.32 -2.85 2.39
N HIS A 6 -7.17 -1.54 2.23
CA HIS A 6 -7.72 -0.51 3.13
C HIS A 6 -7.38 -0.61 4.63
N PRO A 7 -6.14 -0.92 5.03
CA PRO A 7 -5.86 -1.20 6.43
C PRO A 7 -5.79 0.05 7.33
N HIS A 8 -5.90 1.26 6.76
CA HIS A 8 -5.85 2.54 7.48
C HIS A 8 -7.23 3.03 7.98
N LEU A 9 -8.31 2.30 7.70
CA LEU A 9 -9.66 2.66 8.13
C LEU A 9 -9.95 2.17 9.56
N PRO A 10 -10.68 2.96 10.37
CA PRO A 10 -10.71 2.84 11.83
C PRO A 10 -11.63 1.73 12.38
N ASP A 11 -12.05 0.76 11.57
CA ASP A 11 -13.05 -0.22 12.05
C ASP A 11 -12.51 -1.09 13.20
N HIS A 12 -11.18 -1.17 13.39
CA HIS A 12 -10.55 -1.86 14.52
C HIS A 12 -9.23 -1.19 14.98
N GLU A 13 -8.99 -1.09 16.29
CA GLU A 13 -7.67 -0.77 16.89
C GLU A 13 -6.71 -1.94 16.63
N LEU A 14 -6.19 -2.01 15.40
CA LEU A 14 -5.18 -2.98 15.02
C LEU A 14 -3.79 -2.41 15.27
N ASP A 15 -2.91 -3.22 15.85
CA ASP A 15 -1.48 -2.92 15.91
C ASP A 15 -0.90 -3.00 14.50
N MET A 16 -0.88 -1.86 13.82
CA MET A 16 -0.47 -1.75 12.43
C MET A 16 0.99 -2.14 12.19
N GLN A 17 1.86 -2.02 13.20
CA GLN A 17 3.24 -2.51 13.11
C GLN A 17 3.27 -4.05 13.04
N ARG A 18 2.50 -4.73 13.91
CA ARG A 18 2.38 -6.20 13.85
C ARG A 18 1.75 -6.67 12.55
N VAL A 19 0.74 -5.96 12.06
CA VAL A 19 0.09 -6.28 10.77
C VAL A 19 1.07 -6.11 9.60
N ALA A 20 1.82 -5.00 9.55
CA ALA A 20 2.83 -4.76 8.52
C ALA A 20 3.95 -5.82 8.55
N LEU A 21 4.41 -6.19 9.76
CA LEU A 21 5.41 -7.25 9.93
C LEU A 21 4.89 -8.62 9.47
N ALA A 22 3.63 -8.94 9.79
CA ALA A 22 2.99 -10.18 9.33
C ALA A 22 2.82 -10.19 7.81
N CYS A 23 2.42 -9.06 7.20
CA CYS A 23 2.33 -8.91 5.75
C CYS A 23 3.68 -9.17 5.08
N ARG A 24 4.75 -8.54 5.57
CA ARG A 24 6.12 -8.77 5.10
C ARG A 24 6.50 -10.25 5.18
N LYS A 25 6.33 -10.89 6.34
CA LYS A 25 6.68 -12.30 6.54
C LYS A 25 5.92 -13.24 5.61
N SER A 26 4.69 -12.88 5.26
CA SER A 26 3.82 -13.67 4.38
C SER A 26 4.07 -13.38 2.89
N GLY A 27 4.97 -12.45 2.57
CA GLY A 27 5.20 -11.95 1.22
C GLY A 27 4.00 -11.20 0.64
N MET A 28 3.10 -10.69 1.47
CA MET A 28 1.96 -9.85 1.09
C MET A 28 2.38 -8.37 1.05
N VAL A 29 1.52 -7.53 0.47
CA VAL A 29 1.72 -6.08 0.39
C VAL A 29 0.53 -5.32 1.00
N MET A 30 0.78 -4.11 1.48
CA MET A 30 -0.27 -3.22 1.98
C MET A 30 -0.72 -2.23 0.91
N GLU A 31 -2.02 -1.97 0.85
CA GLU A 31 -2.60 -1.01 -0.10
C GLU A 31 -2.53 0.43 0.42
N LEU A 32 -1.97 1.32 -0.39
CA LEU A 32 -2.11 2.76 -0.27
C LEU A 32 -3.22 3.21 -1.24
N ASN A 33 -4.43 3.35 -0.71
CA ASN A 33 -5.61 3.64 -1.51
C ASN A 33 -5.86 5.16 -1.59
N ASN A 34 -5.84 5.68 -2.82
CA ASN A 34 -6.06 7.10 -3.14
C ASN A 34 -7.50 7.54 -2.88
N SER A 35 -8.50 6.73 -3.25
CA SER A 35 -9.93 7.06 -3.10
C SER A 35 -10.35 7.26 -1.64
N LYS A 36 -9.60 6.65 -0.70
CA LYS A 36 -9.81 6.77 0.74
C LYS A 36 -9.07 7.91 1.41
N CYS A 37 -8.32 8.71 0.65
CA CYS A 37 -7.59 9.87 1.13
C CYS A 37 -8.14 11.19 0.56
N PRO A 38 -9.43 11.53 0.72
CA PRO A 38 -9.95 12.79 0.21
C PRO A 38 -9.16 13.99 0.80
N PRO A 39 -8.89 15.04 -0.01
CA PRO A 39 -8.15 16.20 0.44
C PRO A 39 -8.76 16.82 1.71
N GLY A 40 -7.91 17.14 2.70
CA GLY A 40 -8.33 17.75 3.96
C GLY A 40 -8.98 16.78 4.96
N SER A 41 -9.08 15.50 4.65
CA SER A 41 -9.67 14.52 5.57
C SER A 41 -8.67 14.00 6.62
N PRO A 42 -9.13 13.53 7.79
CA PRO A 42 -8.29 12.85 8.77
C PRO A 42 -7.62 11.57 8.23
N ALA A 43 -8.10 11.03 7.11
CA ALA A 43 -7.51 9.85 6.48
C ALA A 43 -6.09 10.11 5.97
N LEU A 44 -5.74 11.36 5.59
CA LEU A 44 -4.37 11.71 5.15
C LEU A 44 -3.33 11.51 6.27
N ALA A 45 -3.70 11.84 7.51
CA ALA A 45 -2.84 11.65 8.67
C ALA A 45 -2.61 10.14 8.93
N ARG A 46 -3.68 9.34 8.86
CA ARG A 46 -3.60 7.87 9.00
C ARG A 46 -2.82 7.21 7.87
N MET A 47 -2.98 7.69 6.63
CA MET A 47 -2.20 7.21 5.49
C MET A 47 -0.71 7.54 5.68
N SER A 48 -0.39 8.75 6.17
CA SER A 48 0.98 9.14 6.48
C SER A 48 1.61 8.26 7.56
N GLU A 49 0.84 7.90 8.60
CA GLU A 49 1.26 6.97 9.64
C GLU A 49 1.50 5.55 9.07
N LEU A 50 0.58 5.06 8.24
CA LEU A 50 0.73 3.78 7.56
C LEU A 50 2.01 3.74 6.70
N ILE A 51 2.28 4.79 5.92
CA ILE A 51 3.49 4.88 5.10
C ILE A 51 4.75 4.77 5.96
N LYS A 52 4.79 5.46 7.11
CA LYS A 52 5.92 5.37 8.05
C LYS A 52 6.08 3.96 8.61
N ILE A 53 4.99 3.33 9.04
CA ILE A 53 5.01 1.95 9.56
C ILE A 53 5.50 0.98 8.49
N CYS A 54 5.01 1.08 7.25
CA CYS A 54 5.46 0.24 6.16
C CYS A 54 6.96 0.43 5.89
N MET A 55 7.47 1.65 5.98
CA MET A 55 8.90 1.94 5.82
C MET A 55 9.73 1.35 6.95
N GLU A 56 9.33 1.56 8.21
CA GLU A 56 10.02 1.03 9.40
C GLU A 56 10.06 -0.51 9.41
N MET A 57 8.97 -1.15 8.98
CA MET A 57 8.87 -2.61 8.95
C MET A 57 9.40 -3.22 7.64
N GLU A 58 9.88 -2.40 6.70
CA GLU A 58 10.22 -2.77 5.32
C GLU A 58 9.12 -3.61 4.64
N CYS A 59 7.86 -3.26 4.91
CA CYS A 59 6.71 -3.87 4.28
C CYS A 59 6.49 -3.23 2.91
N ARG A 60 6.42 -4.08 1.88
CA ARG A 60 6.10 -3.65 0.51
C ARG A 60 4.67 -3.12 0.42
N VAL A 61 4.45 -2.16 -0.47
CA VAL A 61 3.17 -1.49 -0.69
C VAL A 61 2.75 -1.53 -2.15
N VAL A 62 1.44 -1.40 -2.37
CA VAL A 62 0.83 -1.20 -3.70
C VAL A 62 0.03 0.10 -3.68
N VAL A 63 0.22 0.94 -4.69
CA VAL A 63 -0.57 2.17 -4.85
C VAL A 63 -1.79 1.86 -5.69
N SER A 64 -2.98 2.20 -5.20
CA SER A 64 -4.25 1.89 -5.85
C SER A 64 -5.09 3.15 -5.94
N SER A 65 -5.65 3.42 -7.12
CA SER A 65 -6.58 4.53 -7.29
C SER A 65 -8.02 4.16 -6.91
N ASP A 66 -8.33 2.87 -6.82
CA ASP A 66 -9.67 2.33 -6.52
C ASP A 66 -10.77 3.03 -7.36
N ALA A 67 -10.47 3.14 -8.64
CA ALA A 67 -11.25 3.88 -9.62
C ALA A 67 -12.63 3.25 -9.81
N HIS A 68 -13.68 4.04 -9.59
CA HIS A 68 -15.07 3.68 -9.93
C HIS A 68 -15.50 4.32 -11.27
N SER A 69 -14.63 5.16 -11.86
CA SER A 69 -14.81 5.75 -13.19
C SER A 69 -13.50 5.81 -13.98
N LEU A 70 -13.61 5.88 -15.32
CA LEU A 70 -12.44 5.99 -16.24
C LEU A 70 -11.51 7.16 -15.89
N ARG A 71 -12.03 8.23 -15.29
CA ARG A 71 -11.28 9.44 -14.93
C ARG A 71 -10.38 9.25 -13.69
N GLU A 72 -10.61 8.19 -12.93
CA GLU A 72 -9.89 7.90 -11.68
C GLU A 72 -8.81 6.83 -11.87
N ILE A 73 -8.73 6.21 -13.05
CA ILE A 73 -7.75 5.17 -13.33
C ILE A 73 -6.35 5.77 -13.25
N GLY A 74 -5.51 5.22 -12.36
CA GLY A 74 -4.13 5.65 -12.15
C GLY A 74 -3.98 6.96 -11.38
N ASN A 75 -5.06 7.53 -10.84
CA ASN A 75 -4.96 8.71 -9.99
C ASN A 75 -4.37 8.34 -8.62
N ASP A 76 -3.19 8.88 -8.31
CA ASP A 76 -2.50 8.77 -7.02
C ASP A 76 -2.24 10.15 -6.36
N ASP A 77 -2.92 11.21 -6.80
CA ASP A 77 -2.67 12.60 -6.40
C ASP A 77 -2.69 12.86 -4.88
N ALA A 78 -3.46 12.08 -4.12
CA ALA A 78 -3.56 12.23 -2.67
C ALA A 78 -2.45 11.46 -1.92
N VAL A 79 -2.04 10.31 -2.46
CA VAL A 79 -1.06 9.41 -1.83
C VAL A 79 0.36 9.76 -2.24
N ARG A 80 0.57 10.17 -3.50
CA ARG A 80 1.89 10.46 -4.07
C ARG A 80 2.66 11.53 -3.29
N PRO A 81 2.07 12.67 -2.89
CA PRO A 81 2.77 13.66 -2.07
C PRO A 81 3.19 13.12 -0.70
N LEU A 82 2.43 12.17 -0.13
CA LEU A 82 2.76 11.56 1.16
C LEU A 82 3.95 10.60 1.04
N ILE A 83 4.00 9.82 -0.05
CA ILE A 83 5.13 8.94 -0.40
C ILE A 83 6.40 9.78 -0.58
N ASP A 84 6.30 10.86 -1.37
CA ASP A 84 7.43 11.74 -1.66
C ASP A 84 7.92 12.47 -0.40
N ALA A 85 7.01 12.97 0.44
CA ALA A 85 7.34 13.63 1.70
C ALA A 85 8.02 12.68 2.71
N ALA A 86 7.61 11.41 2.73
CA ALA A 86 8.22 10.38 3.57
C ALA A 86 9.57 9.88 3.02
N LYS A 87 9.94 10.25 1.78
CA LYS A 87 11.07 9.68 1.03
C LYS A 87 10.99 8.15 1.00
N PHE A 88 9.79 7.63 0.76
CA PHE A 88 9.53 6.20 0.83
C PHE A 88 10.38 5.45 -0.22
N PRO A 89 11.03 4.33 0.14
CA PRO A 89 11.90 3.61 -0.78
C PRO A 89 11.12 3.05 -1.98
N ALA A 90 11.54 3.42 -3.20
CA ALA A 90 10.83 3.05 -4.43
C ALA A 90 10.83 1.53 -4.67
N GLU A 91 11.85 0.82 -4.18
CA GLU A 91 11.97 -0.63 -4.24
C GLU A 91 10.88 -1.37 -3.44
N LEU A 92 10.28 -0.71 -2.45
CA LEU A 92 9.18 -1.25 -1.66
C LEU A 92 7.82 -1.06 -2.34
N ILE A 93 7.74 -0.27 -3.42
CA ILE A 93 6.52 -0.08 -4.22
C ILE A 93 6.48 -1.13 -5.32
N VAL A 94 5.56 -2.09 -5.23
CA VAL A 94 5.53 -3.24 -6.15
C VAL A 94 5.01 -2.92 -7.54
N ASN A 95 4.19 -1.87 -7.67
CA ASN A 95 3.61 -1.44 -8.94
C ASN A 95 4.19 -0.11 -9.44
N ARG A 96 5.47 0.17 -9.13
CA ARG A 96 6.18 1.36 -9.65
C ARG A 96 6.34 1.31 -11.17
N ASP A 97 6.46 0.11 -11.73
CA ASP A 97 6.53 -0.16 -13.15
C ASP A 97 5.86 -1.52 -13.46
N ALA A 98 5.66 -1.81 -14.74
CA ALA A 98 4.98 -3.03 -15.17
C ALA A 98 5.79 -4.29 -14.81
N ASP A 99 7.11 -4.25 -14.97
CA ASP A 99 7.99 -5.40 -14.73
C ASP A 99 7.94 -5.83 -13.26
N THR A 100 7.93 -4.86 -12.34
CA THR A 100 7.88 -5.15 -10.91
C THR A 100 6.52 -5.66 -10.47
N ALA A 101 5.45 -5.17 -11.11
CA ALA A 101 4.11 -5.65 -10.85
C ALA A 101 3.97 -7.11 -11.28
N PHE A 102 4.45 -7.47 -12.47
CA PHE A 102 4.44 -8.86 -12.94
C PHE A 102 5.35 -9.76 -12.10
N ALA A 103 6.55 -9.28 -11.75
CA ALA A 103 7.47 -10.02 -10.88
C ALA A 103 6.83 -10.34 -9.51
N PHE A 104 6.11 -9.39 -8.92
CA PHE A 104 5.36 -9.60 -7.68
C PHE A 104 4.28 -10.67 -7.84
N ILE A 105 3.49 -10.62 -8.92
CA ILE A 105 2.44 -11.62 -9.20
C ILE A 105 3.05 -13.03 -9.30
N ASP A 106 4.18 -13.18 -9.99
CA ASP A 106 4.83 -14.48 -10.16
C ASP A 106 5.51 -14.99 -8.88
N GLU A 107 6.06 -14.10 -8.05
CA GLU A 107 6.51 -14.42 -6.69
C GLU A 107 5.34 -14.96 -5.85
N ARG A 108 4.20 -14.27 -5.82
CA ARG A 108 3.00 -14.70 -5.09
C ARG A 108 2.46 -16.05 -5.55
N ARG A 109 2.50 -16.32 -6.87
CA ARG A 109 2.08 -17.61 -7.44
C ARG A 109 2.97 -18.76 -6.98
N ARG A 110 4.29 -18.54 -6.89
CA ARG A 110 5.24 -19.55 -6.40
C ARG A 110 5.03 -19.83 -4.92
N ASN A 111 4.92 -18.78 -4.10
CA ASN A 111 4.79 -18.93 -2.64
C ASN A 111 3.52 -19.66 -2.18
N LYS A 112 2.48 -19.74 -3.02
CA LYS A 112 1.24 -20.49 -2.72
C LYS A 112 1.25 -21.96 -3.18
N ARG A 113 2.24 -22.35 -3.98
CA ARG A 113 2.39 -23.72 -4.49
C ARG A 113 3.38 -24.55 -3.65
N SER A 114 4.13 -23.89 -2.77
CA SER A 114 5.04 -24.46 -1.77
C SER A 114 4.29 -24.86 -0.50
#